data_AF-A0AAV0BKF5-F1
#
_entry.id   AF-A0AAV0BKF5-F1
#
_cell.length_a   1.000
_cell.length_b   1.000
_cell.length_c   1.000
_cell.angle_alpha   90.00
_cell.angle_beta   90.00
_cell.angle_gamma   90.00
#
_symmetry.space_group_name_H-M   'P 1'
#
loop_
_entity.id
_entity.type
_entity.pdbx_description
1 polymer ?
#
loop_
_entity_poly.entity_id
_entity_poly.type
_entity_poly.pdbx_seq_one_letter_code
_entity_poly.pdbx_strand_id
1 'polypeptide(L)'
;MIKHCAFILMGLMAFVSLSFAQLLPSAYSCSRVDLYKPPLRREDCRDSLNLFPVPNGDNVIYLGSGNWRGCGSCKVTIYNRGSRESRVTAPKGWAATAVHQAFDHCEGKPGSATIGDDGKIIAKIDYGNSGQGDCPP
;
A
#
# COMPACT_ATOMS: atom_id res chain seq x y z
N MET A 1 13.20 -45.68 -18.60
CA MET A 1 13.37 -44.24 -18.89
C MET A 1 12.25 -43.33 -18.34
N ILE A 2 11.16 -43.85 -17.74
CA ILE A 2 10.04 -43.01 -17.23
C ILE A 2 10.26 -42.52 -15.78
N LYS A 3 11.13 -43.17 -14.99
CA LYS A 3 11.39 -42.82 -13.59
C LYS A 3 12.16 -41.50 -13.38
N HIS A 4 12.90 -41.01 -14.39
CA HIS A 4 13.71 -39.79 -14.25
C HIS A 4 12.92 -38.51 -14.54
N CYS A 5 11.90 -38.57 -15.40
CA CYS A 5 11.03 -37.42 -15.67
C CYS A 5 10.18 -37.02 -14.45
N ALA A 6 9.71 -38.00 -13.67
CA ALA A 6 8.89 -37.74 -12.49
C ALA A 6 9.66 -37.01 -11.37
N PHE A 7 10.97 -37.29 -11.22
CA PHE A 7 11.81 -36.65 -10.21
C PHE A 7 12.11 -35.18 -10.54
N ILE A 8 12.26 -34.84 -11.82
CA ILE A 8 12.52 -33.46 -12.26
C ILE A 8 11.26 -32.59 -12.09
N LEU A 9 10.08 -33.14 -12.40
CA LEU A 9 8.79 -32.45 -12.21
C LEU A 9 8.46 -32.19 -10.74
N MET A 10 8.75 -33.13 -9.84
CA MET A 10 8.58 -32.91 -8.39
C MET A 10 9.59 -31.90 -7.82
N GLY A 11 10.82 -31.86 -8.36
CA GLY A 11 11.82 -30.86 -7.98
C GLY A 11 11.43 -29.42 -8.35
N LEU A 12 10.78 -29.22 -9.50
CA LEU A 12 10.30 -27.90 -9.95
C LEU A 12 9.13 -27.38 -9.11
N MET A 13 8.20 -28.24 -8.70
CA MET A 13 7.08 -27.83 -7.82
C MET A 13 7.53 -27.46 -6.40
N ALA A 14 8.64 -28.05 -5.92
CA ALA A 14 9.23 -27.70 -4.62
C ALA A 14 9.93 -26.33 -4.63
N PHE A 15 10.35 -25.81 -5.80
CA PHE A 15 10.93 -24.47 -5.91
C PHE A 15 9.88 -23.35 -6.00
N VAL A 16 8.67 -23.63 -6.47
CA VAL A 16 7.61 -22.59 -6.58
C VAL A 16 6.99 -22.26 -5.21
N SER A 17 7.24 -23.08 -4.19
CA SER A 17 6.85 -22.81 -2.80
C SER A 17 7.88 -21.97 -2.03
N LEU A 18 8.82 -21.31 -2.73
CA LEU A 18 9.61 -20.20 -2.21
C LEU A 18 8.70 -19.03 -1.82
N SER A 19 8.16 -19.14 -0.61
CA SER A 19 7.99 -18.08 0.37
C SER A 19 7.75 -16.70 -0.25
N PHE A 20 6.53 -16.46 -0.69
CA PHE A 20 5.98 -15.12 -0.61
C PHE A 20 5.83 -14.80 0.89
N ALA A 21 6.92 -14.40 1.54
CA ALA A 21 6.86 -13.56 2.74
C ALA A 21 6.34 -12.18 2.29
N GLN A 22 5.13 -12.16 1.74
CA GLN A 22 4.34 -10.95 1.65
C GLN A 22 4.22 -10.48 3.09
N LEU A 23 4.74 -9.29 3.40
CA LEU A 23 4.49 -8.68 4.70
C LEU A 23 2.97 -8.61 4.87
N LEU A 24 2.42 -9.54 5.63
CA LEU A 24 1.00 -9.60 5.89
C LEU A 24 0.68 -8.39 6.79
N PRO A 25 -0.40 -7.65 6.50
CA PRO A 25 -0.80 -6.55 7.34
C PRO A 25 -1.10 -7.05 8.75
N SER A 26 -0.56 -6.35 9.76
CA SER A 26 -0.77 -6.68 11.17
C SER A 26 -2.13 -6.21 11.68
N ALA A 27 -2.80 -5.30 10.98
CA ALA A 27 -4.17 -4.86 11.27
C ALA A 27 -4.81 -4.17 10.06
N TYR A 28 -6.14 -4.20 10.02
CA TYR A 28 -6.99 -3.48 9.07
C TYR A 28 -8.13 -2.76 9.80
N SER A 29 -8.62 -1.67 9.22
CA SER A 29 -9.79 -0.96 9.73
C SER A 29 -10.55 -0.30 8.59
N CYS A 30 -11.75 -0.79 8.30
CA CYS A 30 -12.62 -0.16 7.30
C CYS A 30 -13.45 0.97 7.95
N SER A 31 -13.53 2.09 7.26
CA SER A 31 -14.27 3.27 7.72
C SER A 31 -15.68 3.28 7.15
N ARG A 32 -16.55 4.13 7.71
CA ARG A 32 -17.90 4.33 7.16
C ARG A 32 -17.82 4.94 5.77
N VAL A 33 -18.70 4.45 4.90
CA VAL A 33 -18.86 4.90 3.52
C VAL A 33 -19.69 6.19 3.52
N ASP A 34 -19.28 7.15 2.71
CA ASP A 34 -20.12 8.29 2.34
C ASP A 34 -20.98 7.86 1.15
N LEU A 35 -22.29 7.76 1.35
CA LEU A 35 -23.25 7.30 0.32
C LEU A 35 -23.32 8.24 -0.88
N TYR A 36 -22.87 9.49 -0.74
CA TYR A 36 -22.89 10.49 -1.81
C TYR A 36 -21.61 10.49 -2.64
N LYS A 37 -20.60 9.70 -2.27
CA LYS A 37 -19.34 9.60 -3.01
C LYS A 37 -19.23 8.25 -3.72
N PRO A 38 -18.70 8.24 -4.96
CA PRO A 38 -18.42 7.00 -5.65
C PRO A 38 -17.35 6.19 -4.89
N PRO A 39 -17.27 4.87 -5.11
CA PRO A 39 -16.19 4.04 -4.58
C PRO A 39 -14.81 4.59 -4.98
N LEU A 40 -13.81 4.31 -4.16
CA LEU A 40 -12.42 4.64 -4.49
C LEU A 40 -11.98 3.83 -5.70
N ARG A 41 -11.19 4.44 -6.58
CA ARG A 41 -10.54 3.74 -7.68
C ARG A 41 -9.13 3.31 -7.27
N ARG A 42 -8.75 2.09 -7.68
CA ARG A 42 -7.42 1.54 -7.37
C ARG A 42 -6.32 2.39 -8.00
N GLU A 43 -6.55 2.85 -9.22
CA GLU A 43 -5.61 3.70 -9.97
C GLU A 43 -5.37 5.02 -9.22
N ASP A 44 -6.44 5.70 -8.84
CA ASP A 44 -6.40 6.94 -8.07
C ASP A 44 -5.60 6.80 -6.75
N CYS A 45 -5.75 5.66 -6.05
CA CYS A 45 -4.98 5.40 -4.82
C CYS A 45 -3.50 5.12 -5.10
N ARG A 46 -3.18 4.39 -6.18
CA ARG A 46 -1.81 4.16 -6.62
C ARG A 46 -1.13 5.47 -7.01
N ASP A 47 -1.85 6.31 -7.75
CA ASP A 47 -1.32 7.57 -8.27
C ASP A 47 -1.17 8.59 -7.12
N SER A 48 -2.11 8.61 -6.16
CA SER A 48 -1.97 9.32 -4.89
C SER A 48 -0.71 8.93 -4.13
N LEU A 49 -0.38 7.62 -4.06
CA LEU A 49 0.84 7.15 -3.41
C LEU A 49 2.10 7.60 -4.16
N ASN A 50 2.05 7.69 -5.50
CA ASN A 50 3.19 8.14 -6.31
C ASN A 50 3.48 9.64 -6.19
N LEU A 51 2.54 10.44 -5.67
CA LEU A 51 2.75 11.87 -5.38
C LEU A 51 3.60 12.12 -4.11
N PHE A 52 3.94 11.07 -3.35
CA PHE A 52 4.86 11.23 -2.23
C PHE A 52 6.30 11.38 -2.75
N PRO A 53 7.07 12.37 -2.24
CA PRO A 53 8.43 12.62 -2.69
C PRO A 53 9.34 11.44 -2.34
N VAL A 54 10.17 11.04 -3.31
CA VAL A 54 11.16 9.98 -3.19
C VAL A 54 12.55 10.62 -3.29
N PRO A 55 13.26 10.83 -2.16
CA PRO A 55 14.62 11.38 -2.22
C PRO A 55 15.55 10.42 -2.98
N ASN A 56 16.33 10.98 -3.92
CA ASN A 56 17.45 10.31 -4.61
C ASN A 56 17.15 8.97 -5.30
N GLY A 57 15.88 8.68 -5.64
CA GLY A 57 15.50 7.41 -6.27
C GLY A 57 15.54 6.20 -5.34
N ASP A 58 15.70 6.41 -4.03
CA ASP A 58 15.64 5.33 -3.04
C ASP A 58 14.22 4.75 -2.96
N ASN A 59 14.06 3.49 -2.53
CA ASN A 59 12.76 2.87 -2.32
C ASN A 59 12.05 3.38 -1.03
N VAL A 60 12.18 4.67 -0.73
CA VAL A 60 11.69 5.32 0.50
C VAL A 60 10.92 6.57 0.12
N ILE A 61 9.71 6.73 0.65
CA ILE A 61 8.92 7.95 0.56
C ILE A 61 9.15 8.83 1.78
N TYR A 62 9.19 10.15 1.55
CA TYR A 62 9.32 11.13 2.60
C TYR A 62 7.95 11.70 2.98
N LEU A 63 7.59 11.55 4.25
CA LEU A 63 6.36 12.06 4.84
C LEU A 63 6.70 13.41 5.48
N GLY A 64 6.59 14.49 4.69
CA GLY A 64 6.86 15.86 5.15
C GLY A 64 5.78 16.42 6.09
N SER A 65 5.63 17.74 6.14
CA SER A 65 4.61 18.43 6.97
C SER A 65 3.15 18.09 6.62
N GLY A 66 2.92 17.50 5.45
CA GLY A 66 1.66 16.89 5.06
C GLY A 66 1.89 15.41 4.80
N ASN A 67 1.28 14.57 5.62
CA ASN A 67 1.39 13.11 5.56
C ASN A 67 0.38 12.48 4.58
N TRP A 68 -0.24 13.29 3.72
CA TRP A 68 -1.26 12.85 2.78
C TRP A 68 -1.04 13.38 1.37
N ARG A 69 -1.50 12.61 0.40
CA ARG A 69 -1.58 12.96 -1.02
C ARG A 69 -2.91 12.46 -1.56
N GLY A 70 -3.46 13.16 -2.54
CA GLY A 70 -4.72 12.76 -3.17
C GLY A 70 -4.66 12.96 -4.67
N CYS A 71 -5.35 12.08 -5.37
CA CYS A 71 -5.53 12.09 -6.81
C CYS A 71 -6.92 11.49 -7.08
N GLY A 72 -7.72 12.17 -7.91
CA GLY A 72 -9.07 11.73 -8.26
C GLY A 72 -9.97 11.45 -7.06
N SER A 73 -10.50 10.23 -6.99
CA SER A 73 -11.38 9.74 -5.93
C SER A 73 -10.66 9.37 -4.64
N CYS A 74 -9.33 9.22 -4.64
CA CYS A 74 -8.58 8.66 -3.52
C CYS A 74 -7.64 9.67 -2.86
N LYS A 75 -7.56 9.59 -1.53
CA LYS A 75 -6.60 10.27 -0.67
C LYS A 75 -5.86 9.23 0.13
N VAL A 76 -4.53 9.19 -0.02
CA VAL A 76 -3.64 8.31 0.73
C VAL A 76 -2.96 9.11 1.82
N THR A 77 -3.07 8.68 3.07
CA THR A 77 -2.37 9.21 4.22
C THR A 77 -1.46 8.14 4.80
N ILE A 78 -0.19 8.45 5.03
CA ILE A 78 0.80 7.50 5.52
C ILE A 78 1.44 8.05 6.78
N TYR A 79 1.53 7.25 7.82
CA TYR A 79 2.19 7.65 9.06
C TYR A 79 2.85 6.45 9.72
N ASN A 80 3.91 6.72 10.48
CA ASN A 80 4.66 5.71 11.21
C ASN A 80 4.19 5.65 12.66
N ARG A 81 3.92 4.45 13.16
CA ARG A 81 3.55 4.25 14.56
C ARG A 81 4.82 4.33 15.43
N GLY A 82 5.05 5.48 16.04
CA GLY A 82 6.12 5.66 17.04
C GLY A 82 7.22 6.67 16.67
N SER A 83 7.17 7.30 15.49
CA SER A 83 8.17 8.34 15.17
C SER A 83 7.87 9.65 15.90
N ARG A 84 8.70 9.98 16.90
CA ARG A 84 8.79 11.34 17.49
C ARG A 84 9.61 12.31 16.62
N GLU A 85 10.13 11.84 15.48
CA GLU A 85 10.97 12.63 14.59
C GLU A 85 10.15 13.44 13.56
N SER A 86 10.63 14.65 13.30
CA SER A 86 10.04 15.61 12.34
C SER A 86 10.22 15.20 10.86
N ARG A 87 10.92 14.09 10.57
CA ARG A 87 11.22 13.61 9.22
C ARG A 87 10.83 12.13 9.10
N VAL A 88 9.54 11.86 8.97
CA VAL A 88 9.06 10.49 8.92
C VAL A 88 9.29 9.95 7.51
N THR A 89 10.00 8.84 7.40
CA THR A 89 10.21 8.13 6.13
C THR A 89 9.55 6.75 6.19
N ALA A 90 9.17 6.23 5.04
CA ALA A 90 8.56 4.91 4.91
C ALA A 90 9.07 4.22 3.64
N PRO A 91 9.46 2.93 3.69
CA PRO A 91 9.68 2.14 2.49
C PRO A 91 8.48 2.19 1.53
N LYS A 92 8.71 2.61 0.28
CA LYS A 92 7.67 2.76 -0.75
C LYS A 92 6.93 1.43 -0.98
N GLY A 93 7.65 0.31 -0.99
CA GLY A 93 7.05 -1.02 -1.15
C GLY A 93 6.09 -1.39 -0.02
N TRP A 94 6.40 -1.03 1.22
CA TRP A 94 5.52 -1.29 2.36
C TRP A 94 4.29 -0.37 2.33
N ALA A 95 4.47 0.90 1.98
CA ALA A 95 3.36 1.82 1.76
C ALA A 95 2.43 1.35 0.63
N ALA A 96 2.99 0.88 -0.49
CA ALA A 96 2.22 0.32 -1.59
C ALA A 96 1.45 -0.92 -1.17
N THR A 97 2.10 -1.84 -0.45
CA THR A 97 1.45 -3.03 0.09
C THR A 97 0.31 -2.64 1.02
N ALA A 98 0.52 -1.68 1.94
CA ALA A 98 -0.52 -1.22 2.86
C ALA A 98 -1.70 -0.58 2.11
N VAL A 99 -1.46 0.26 1.10
CA VAL A 99 -2.53 0.86 0.28
C VAL A 99 -3.32 -0.22 -0.46
N HIS A 100 -2.65 -1.19 -1.09
CA HIS A 100 -3.32 -2.30 -1.77
C HIS A 100 -4.15 -3.15 -0.82
N GLN A 101 -3.58 -3.53 0.33
CA GLN A 101 -4.28 -4.30 1.34
C GLN A 101 -5.49 -3.54 1.91
N ALA A 102 -5.36 -2.24 2.17
CA ALA A 102 -6.49 -1.42 2.63
C ALA A 102 -7.61 -1.37 1.58
N PHE A 103 -7.25 -1.20 0.31
CA PHE A 103 -8.21 -1.16 -0.80
C PHE A 103 -8.93 -2.50 -0.98
N ASP A 104 -8.16 -3.60 -1.04
CA ASP A 104 -8.67 -4.94 -1.29
C ASP A 104 -9.56 -5.40 -0.15
N HIS A 105 -9.10 -5.22 1.09
CA HIS A 105 -9.83 -5.66 2.28
C HIS A 105 -11.10 -4.83 2.52
N CYS A 106 -11.07 -3.53 2.23
CA CYS A 106 -12.25 -2.67 2.38
C CYS A 106 -13.06 -2.54 1.09
N GLU A 107 -12.81 -3.36 0.07
CA GLU A 107 -13.57 -3.41 -1.18
C GLU A 107 -13.73 -2.04 -1.86
N GLY A 108 -12.64 -1.26 -1.92
CA GLY A 108 -12.65 0.08 -2.50
C GLY A 108 -13.37 1.15 -1.66
N LYS A 109 -13.66 0.87 -0.38
CA LYS A 109 -14.15 1.86 0.59
C LYS A 109 -12.99 2.47 1.38
N PRO A 110 -13.19 3.65 1.99
CA PRO A 110 -12.22 4.21 2.93
C PRO A 110 -11.83 3.23 4.03
N GLY A 111 -10.55 3.20 4.36
CA GLY A 111 -10.01 2.25 5.32
C GLY A 111 -8.53 2.44 5.58
N SER A 112 -7.95 1.58 6.39
CA SER A 112 -6.51 1.56 6.62
C SER A 112 -5.99 0.13 6.74
N ALA A 113 -4.72 -0.02 6.41
CA ALA A 113 -3.96 -1.23 6.69
C ALA A 113 -2.61 -0.85 7.31
N THR A 114 -2.16 -1.71 8.22
CA THR A 114 -0.92 -1.56 8.97
C THR A 114 0.07 -2.62 8.52
N ILE A 115 1.28 -2.24 8.11
CA ILE A 115 2.33 -3.13 7.59
C ILE A 115 3.63 -2.97 8.40
N GLY A 116 4.37 -4.07 8.51
CA GLY A 116 5.65 -4.15 9.22
C GLY A 116 5.50 -4.64 10.65
N ASP A 117 6.57 -5.20 11.19
CA ASP A 117 6.65 -5.63 12.58
C ASP A 117 6.31 -4.46 13.52
N ASP A 118 5.49 -4.73 14.54
CA ASP A 118 4.92 -3.74 15.48
C ASP A 118 4.07 -2.61 14.86
N GLY A 119 3.66 -2.75 13.60
CA GLY A 119 2.80 -1.79 12.92
C GLY A 119 3.50 -0.49 12.54
N LYS A 120 4.75 -0.64 12.07
CA LYS A 120 5.66 0.45 11.71
C LYS A 120 5.08 1.44 10.69
N ILE A 121 4.18 1.01 9.79
CA ILE A 121 3.58 1.89 8.78
C ILE A 121 2.08 1.66 8.74
N ILE A 122 1.34 2.75 8.78
CA ILE A 122 -0.11 2.75 8.59
C ILE A 122 -0.41 3.57 7.34
N ALA A 123 -1.05 2.93 6.36
CA ALA A 123 -1.61 3.63 5.21
C ALA A 123 -3.13 3.68 5.36
N LYS A 124 -3.69 4.88 5.30
CA LYS A 124 -5.12 5.15 5.27
C LYS A 124 -5.50 5.63 3.89
N ILE A 125 -6.49 4.98 3.28
CA ILE A 125 -7.18 5.43 2.08
C ILE A 125 -8.51 6.06 2.48
N ASP A 126 -8.85 7.18 1.86
CA ASP A 126 -10.05 7.93 2.15
C ASP A 126 -10.49 8.66 0.88
N TYR A 127 -11.65 9.27 0.91
CA TYR A 127 -12.12 10.05 -0.22
C TYR A 127 -11.17 11.22 -0.50
N GLY A 128 -10.75 11.30 -1.76
CA GLY A 128 -10.09 12.45 -2.36
C GLY A 128 -11.06 13.60 -2.55
N ASN A 129 -10.51 14.81 -2.54
CA ASN A 129 -11.12 15.93 -3.23
C ASN A 129 -10.53 15.95 -4.63
N SER A 130 -11.40 15.99 -5.64
CA SER A 130 -11.10 16.04 -7.07
C SER A 130 -10.39 17.33 -7.52
N GLY A 131 -9.56 17.96 -6.67
CA GLY A 131 -9.06 19.31 -6.88
C GLY A 131 -7.71 19.64 -6.24
N GLN A 132 -6.89 18.67 -5.83
CA GLN A 132 -5.52 18.99 -5.42
C GLN A 132 -4.52 17.95 -5.92
N GLY A 133 -4.07 18.16 -7.15
CA GLY A 133 -3.00 17.42 -7.80
C GLY A 133 -3.46 16.90 -9.14
N ASP A 134 -2.96 17.47 -10.23
CA ASP A 134 -2.94 16.80 -11.51
C ASP A 134 -2.32 15.41 -11.27
N CYS A 135 -3.13 14.37 -11.43
CA CYS A 135 -2.64 13.00 -11.34
C CYS A 135 -1.56 12.84 -12.41
N PRO A 136 -0.41 12.21 -12.11
CA PRO A 136 0.57 11.90 -13.14
C PRO A 136 -0.12 11.06 -14.24
N PRO A 137 0.18 11.31 -15.52
CA PRO A 137 -0.39 10.54 -16.63
C PRO A 137 -0.02 9.04 -16.58
#